data_AF-A0A496VAI3-F1
#
_entry.id   AF-A0A496VAI3-F1
#
_cell.length_a   1.000
_cell.length_b   1.000
_cell.length_c   1.000
_cell.angle_alpha   90.00
_cell.angle_beta   90.00
_cell.angle_gamma   90.00
#
_symmetry.space_group_name_H-M   'P 1'
#
loop_
_entity.id
_entity.type
_entity.pdbx_description
1 polymer ?
#
loop_
_entity_poly.entity_id
_entity_poly.type
_entity_poly.pdbx_seq_one_letter_code
_entity_poly.pdbx_strand_id
1 'polypeptide(L)'
;MESPIVVAIMVFAGIYLAFLLIRLFADFFLVAIALGSAVLAYHIHTFYPDFLMVLQESNILSLLKLTLPDQPTDEAIFIIAGLIAATAVLISIPILPFSAAYRLLLGVDNPAFAKKEAKVRGWIVEEIERYREREEDSRDEK
;
A
#
# COMPACT_ATOMS: atom_id res chain seq x y z
N MET A 1 14.56 22.91 -30.45
CA MET A 1 14.67 21.44 -30.36
C MET A 1 14.68 21.10 -28.89
N GLU A 2 13.64 20.45 -28.38
CA GLU A 2 13.65 19.96 -27.00
C GLU A 2 14.85 19.04 -26.86
N SER A 3 15.78 19.42 -25.98
CA SER A 3 16.99 18.62 -25.77
C SER A 3 16.54 17.21 -25.38
N PRO A 4 17.01 16.15 -26.05
CA PRO A 4 16.66 14.76 -25.73
C PRO A 4 16.86 14.43 -24.25
N ILE A 5 17.77 15.15 -23.58
CA ILE A 5 18.05 15.05 -22.16
C ILE A 5 16.86 15.52 -21.31
N VAL A 6 16.20 16.63 -21.68
CA VAL A 6 15.06 17.18 -20.93
C VAL A 6 13.85 16.23 -21.02
N VAL A 7 13.60 15.67 -22.21
CA VAL A 7 12.55 14.67 -22.42
C VAL A 7 12.82 13.42 -21.58
N ALA A 8 14.07 12.93 -21.57
CA ALA A 8 14.45 11.77 -20.76
C ALA A 8 14.25 12.01 -19.24
N ILE A 9 14.62 13.21 -18.74
CA ILE A 9 14.40 13.58 -17.34
C ILE A 9 12.90 13.63 -17.01
N MET A 10 12.06 14.23 -17.87
CA MET A 10 10.61 14.29 -17.63
C MET A 10 9.97 12.90 -17.62
N VAL A 11 10.34 12.01 -18.54
CA VAL A 11 9.84 10.64 -18.56
C VAL A 11 10.22 9.90 -17.27
N PHE A 12 11.47 10.02 -16.84
CA PHE A 12 11.94 9.41 -15.60
C PHE A 12 11.19 9.95 -14.38
N ALA A 13 11.10 11.28 -14.24
CA ALA A 13 10.36 11.93 -13.15
C ALA A 13 8.88 11.53 -13.16
N GLY A 14 8.24 11.42 -14.33
CA GLY A 14 6.85 11.01 -14.47
C GLY A 14 6.61 9.58 -13.99
N ILE A 15 7.49 8.63 -14.34
CA ILE A 15 7.41 7.24 -13.86
C ILE A 15 7.54 7.19 -12.33
N TYR A 16 8.51 7.92 -11.77
CA TYR A 16 8.70 7.99 -10.31
C TYR A 16 7.50 8.62 -9.60
N LEU A 17 6.95 9.70 -10.15
CA LEU A 17 5.77 10.36 -9.59
C LEU A 17 4.56 9.44 -9.62
N ALA A 18 4.30 8.75 -10.74
CA ALA A 18 3.19 7.80 -10.85
C ALA A 18 3.33 6.66 -9.83
N PHE A 19 4.55 6.11 -9.66
CA PHE A 19 4.81 5.10 -8.65
C PHE A 19 4.55 5.60 -7.22
N LEU A 20 4.98 6.82 -6.92
CA LEU A 20 4.75 7.46 -5.62
C LEU A 20 3.27 7.70 -5.35
N LEU A 21 2.51 8.14 -6.36
CA LEU A 21 1.07 8.35 -6.26
C LEU A 21 0.30 7.05 -6.02
N ILE A 22 0.64 5.97 -6.73
CA ILE A 22 0.04 4.65 -6.51
C ILE A 22 0.29 4.18 -5.07
N ARG A 23 1.52 4.37 -4.57
CA ARG A 23 1.90 4.00 -3.20
C ARG A 23 1.10 4.77 -2.16
N LEU A 24 1.04 6.09 -2.32
CA LEU A 24 0.28 6.96 -1.42
C LEU A 24 -1.22 6.65 -1.45
N PHE A 25 -1.76 6.39 -2.64
CA PHE A 25 -3.15 5.99 -2.81
C PHE A 25 -3.45 4.68 -2.09
N ALA A 26 -2.58 3.67 -2.20
CA ALA A 26 -2.75 2.40 -1.51
C ALA A 26 -2.80 2.57 0.01
N ASP A 27 -1.93 3.42 0.58
CA ASP A 27 -1.92 3.69 2.02
C ASP A 27 -3.22 4.39 2.46
N PHE A 28 -3.67 5.43 1.74
CA PHE A 28 -4.94 6.09 2.04
C PHE A 28 -6.14 5.16 1.90
N PHE A 29 -6.12 4.27 0.91
CA PHE A 29 -7.20 3.33 0.70
C PHE A 29 -7.31 2.34 1.85
N LEU A 30 -6.19 1.79 2.34
CA LEU A 30 -6.17 0.91 3.50
C LEU A 30 -6.66 1.63 4.76
N VAL A 31 -6.26 2.88 4.97
CA VAL A 31 -6.78 3.71 6.08
C VAL A 31 -8.28 3.95 5.94
N ALA A 32 -8.78 4.22 4.73
CA ALA A 32 -10.20 4.42 4.47
C ALA A 32 -11.02 3.15 4.76
N ILE A 33 -10.54 1.97 4.35
CA ILE A 33 -11.18 0.69 4.71
C ILE A 33 -11.20 0.55 6.23
N ALA A 34 -10.06 0.70 6.90
CA ALA A 34 -9.96 0.51 8.35
C ALA A 34 -10.90 1.46 9.11
N LEU A 35 -10.95 2.73 8.71
CA LEU A 35 -11.80 3.74 9.32
C LEU A 35 -13.28 3.46 9.02
N GLY A 36 -13.63 3.09 7.79
CA GLY A 36 -14.98 2.69 7.42
C GLY A 36 -15.46 1.47 8.21
N SER A 37 -14.63 0.43 8.32
CA SER A 37 -14.91 -0.76 9.12
C SER A 37 -15.05 -0.44 10.61
N ALA A 38 -14.22 0.44 11.16
CA ALA A 38 -14.31 0.85 12.56
C ALA A 38 -15.61 1.62 12.85
N VAL A 39 -16.02 2.53 11.95
CA VAL A 39 -17.28 3.28 12.08
C VAL A 39 -18.47 2.33 12.00
N LEU A 40 -18.47 1.39 11.04
CA LEU A 40 -19.50 0.37 10.90
C LEU A 40 -19.58 -0.53 12.14
N ALA A 41 -18.43 -0.98 12.66
CA ALA A 41 -18.37 -1.81 13.85
C ALA A 41 -18.87 -1.08 15.11
N TYR A 42 -18.53 0.20 15.27
CA TYR A 42 -18.97 1.00 16.42
C TYR A 42 -20.48 1.22 16.43
N HIS A 43 -21.10 1.34 15.25
CA HIS A 43 -22.54 1.58 15.12
C HIS A 43 -23.35 0.32 14.78
N ILE A 44 -22.83 -0.89 15.06
CA ILE A 44 -23.54 -2.15 14.76
C ILE A 44 -24.95 -2.15 15.35
N HIS A 45 -25.15 -1.67 16.58
CA HIS A 45 -26.49 -1.63 17.19
C HIS A 45 -27.51 -0.82 16.39
N THR A 46 -27.07 0.24 15.73
CA THR A 46 -27.95 1.11 14.94
C THR A 46 -28.23 0.52 13.56
N PHE A 47 -27.21 -0.07 12.93
CA PHE A 47 -27.29 -0.64 11.57
C PHE A 47 -27.55 -2.15 11.57
N TYR A 48 -27.84 -2.76 12.72
CA TYR A 48 -28.09 -4.20 12.85
C TYR A 48 -29.13 -4.75 11.87
N PRO A 49 -30.32 -4.13 11.68
CA PRO A 49 -31.29 -4.62 10.70
C PRO A 49 -30.74 -4.58 9.27
N ASP A 50 -29.98 -3.55 8.91
CA ASP A 50 -29.36 -3.43 7.59
C ASP A 50 -28.28 -4.51 7.38
N PHE A 51 -27.47 -4.80 8.39
CA PHE A 51 -26.50 -5.89 8.35
C PHE A 51 -27.17 -7.25 8.18
N LEU A 52 -28.25 -7.51 8.93
CA LEU A 52 -29.03 -8.74 8.79
C LEU A 52 -29.59 -8.88 7.37
N MET A 53 -30.19 -7.83 6.83
CA MET A 53 -30.72 -7.82 5.46
C MET A 53 -29.62 -8.16 4.44
N VAL A 54 -28.49 -7.47 4.50
CA VAL A 54 -27.35 -7.72 3.59
C VAL A 54 -26.79 -9.14 3.75
N LEU A 55 -26.69 -9.66 4.98
CA LEU A 55 -26.18 -11.00 5.25
C LEU A 55 -27.13 -12.12 4.81
N GLN A 56 -28.45 -11.86 4.84
CA GLN A 56 -29.49 -12.75 4.33
C GLN A 56 -29.51 -12.73 2.79
N GLU A 57 -29.51 -11.55 2.17
CA GLU A 57 -29.51 -11.41 0.70
C GLU A 57 -28.25 -11.98 0.06
N SER A 58 -27.10 -11.83 0.71
CA SER A 58 -25.83 -12.37 0.22
C SER A 58 -25.66 -13.87 0.43
N ASN A 59 -26.61 -14.56 1.09
CA ASN A 59 -26.52 -15.99 1.46
C ASN A 59 -25.28 -16.39 2.28
N ILE A 60 -24.53 -15.42 2.83
CA ILE A 60 -23.32 -15.68 3.62
C ILE A 60 -23.65 -16.49 4.89
N LEU A 61 -24.79 -16.20 5.52
CA LEU A 61 -25.25 -16.92 6.71
C LEU A 61 -25.52 -18.40 6.42
N SER A 62 -26.14 -18.70 5.27
CA SER A 62 -26.38 -20.07 4.83
C SER A 62 -25.07 -20.81 4.55
N LEU A 63 -24.13 -20.15 3.88
CA LEU A 63 -22.82 -20.72 3.54
C LEU A 63 -21.99 -21.05 4.78
N LEU A 64 -22.06 -20.19 5.81
CA LEU A 64 -21.37 -20.37 7.09
C LEU A 64 -22.16 -21.23 8.10
N LYS A 65 -23.38 -21.67 7.74
CA LYS A 65 -24.33 -22.38 8.62
C LYS A 65 -24.58 -21.64 9.94
N LEU A 66 -24.67 -20.32 9.87
CA LEU A 66 -24.94 -19.44 11.00
C LEU A 66 -26.38 -18.92 10.93
N THR A 67 -27.04 -18.84 12.08
CA THR A 67 -28.35 -18.18 12.24
C THR A 67 -28.18 -17.05 13.24
N LEU A 68 -28.44 -15.82 12.81
CA LEU A 68 -28.39 -14.65 13.68
C LEU A 68 -29.80 -14.33 14.20
N PRO A 69 -29.94 -13.91 15.47
CA PRO A 69 -31.22 -13.47 16.04
C PRO A 69 -31.66 -12.13 15.47
N ASP A 70 -32.98 -11.86 15.47
CA ASP A 70 -33.55 -10.59 14.97
C ASP A 70 -33.19 -9.38 15.85
N GLN A 71 -32.80 -9.62 17.10
CA GLN A 71 -32.33 -8.58 18.03
C GLN A 71 -30.80 -8.64 18.18
N PRO A 72 -30.15 -7.48 18.37
CA PRO A 72 -28.70 -7.42 18.56
C PRO A 72 -28.32 -7.99 19.93
N THR A 73 -27.97 -9.28 19.96
CA THR A 73 -27.30 -9.91 21.11
C THR A 73 -25.80 -9.73 21.00
N ASP A 74 -25.09 -9.78 22.14
CA ASP A 74 -23.63 -9.63 22.16
C ASP A 74 -22.93 -10.63 21.22
N GLU A 75 -23.38 -11.89 21.20
CA GLU A 75 -22.85 -12.92 20.29
C GLU A 75 -23.05 -12.55 18.81
N ALA A 76 -24.23 -12.04 18.44
CA ALA A 76 -24.52 -11.65 17.06
C ALA A 76 -23.65 -10.46 16.63
N ILE A 77 -23.44 -9.51 17.53
CA ILE A 77 -22.57 -8.35 17.29
C ILE A 77 -21.12 -8.80 17.08
N PHE A 78 -20.63 -9.74 17.88
CA PHE A 78 -19.30 -10.31 17.69
C PHE A 78 -19.14 -11.01 16.34
N ILE A 79 -20.16 -11.76 15.90
CA ILE A 79 -20.15 -12.41 14.59
C ILE A 79 -20.11 -11.38 13.45
N ILE A 80 -20.97 -10.36 13.51
CA ILE A 80 -21.00 -9.29 12.49
C ILE A 80 -19.69 -8.51 12.47
N ALA A 81 -19.15 -8.15 13.64
CA ALA A 81 -17.86 -7.47 13.73
C ALA A 81 -16.72 -8.32 13.15
N GLY A 82 -16.73 -9.64 13.42
CA GLY A 82 -15.80 -10.60 12.82
C GLY A 82 -15.91 -10.67 11.30
N LEU A 83 -17.13 -10.66 10.76
CA LEU A 83 -17.38 -10.62 9.32
C LEU A 83 -16.88 -9.32 8.69
N ILE A 84 -17.16 -8.17 9.30
CA ILE A 84 -16.66 -6.86 8.85
C ILE A 84 -15.14 -6.87 8.80
N ALA A 85 -14.47 -7.36 9.85
CA ALA A 85 -13.02 -7.47 9.91
C ALA A 85 -12.47 -8.42 8.83
N ALA A 86 -13.08 -9.60 8.65
CA ALA A 86 -12.66 -10.56 7.64
C ALA A 86 -12.79 -9.98 6.22
N THR A 87 -13.92 -9.33 5.92
CA THR A 87 -14.14 -8.66 4.63
C THR A 87 -13.15 -7.52 4.41
N ALA A 88 -12.89 -6.70 5.43
CA ALA A 88 -11.91 -5.62 5.36
C ALA A 88 -10.50 -6.15 5.03
N VAL A 89 -10.09 -7.25 5.66
CA VAL A 89 -8.82 -7.91 5.36
C VAL A 89 -8.80 -8.42 3.93
N LEU A 90 -9.85 -9.12 3.47
CA LEU A 90 -9.93 -9.66 2.11
C LEU A 90 -9.84 -8.57 1.03
N ILE A 91 -10.55 -7.46 1.23
CA ILE A 91 -10.51 -6.30 0.31
C ILE A 91 -9.12 -5.65 0.32
N SER A 92 -8.43 -5.68 1.47
CA SER A 92 -7.11 -5.08 1.62
C SER A 92 -6.01 -5.87 0.91
N ILE A 93 -6.09 -7.21 0.85
CA ILE A 93 -5.06 -8.11 0.27
C ILE A 93 -4.48 -7.63 -1.07
N PRO A 94 -5.28 -7.33 -2.13
CA PRO A 94 -4.74 -6.91 -3.42
C PRO A 94 -3.97 -5.57 -3.38
N ILE A 95 -4.17 -4.78 -2.31
CA ILE A 95 -3.64 -3.42 -2.17
C ILE A 95 -2.41 -3.39 -1.25
N LEU A 96 -2.27 -4.39 -0.35
CA LEU A 96 -1.09 -4.56 0.51
C LEU A 96 0.25 -4.49 -0.25
N PRO A 97 0.40 -5.09 -1.45
CA PRO A 97 1.65 -5.02 -2.19
C PRO A 97 1.98 -3.62 -2.67
N PHE A 98 1.08 -2.65 -2.67
CA PHE A 98 1.32 -1.28 -3.11
C PHE A 98 1.55 -0.31 -1.94
N SER A 99 1.11 -0.68 -0.73
CA SER A 99 1.27 0.11 0.48
C SER A 99 2.73 0.20 0.94
N ALA A 100 3.16 1.39 1.35
CA ALA A 100 4.48 1.62 1.89
C ALA A 100 4.66 0.94 3.24
N ALA A 101 3.70 1.15 4.13
CA ALA A 101 3.73 0.68 5.51
C ALA A 101 3.69 -0.84 5.57
N TYR A 102 2.86 -1.48 4.74
CA TYR A 102 2.77 -2.93 4.72
C TYR A 102 4.01 -3.61 4.13
N ARG A 103 4.62 -3.03 3.09
CA ARG A 103 5.91 -3.57 2.58
C ARG A 103 7.02 -3.47 3.60
N LEU A 104 7.06 -2.39 4.38
CA LEU A 104 8.01 -2.22 5.47
C LEU A 104 7.77 -3.25 6.59
N LEU A 105 6.51 -3.40 7.03
CA LEU A 105 6.14 -4.33 8.10
C LEU A 105 6.33 -5.81 7.72
N LEU A 106 6.04 -6.17 6.47
CA LEU A 106 6.20 -7.54 5.96
C LEU A 106 7.64 -7.85 5.51
N GLY A 107 8.57 -6.89 5.65
CA GLY A 107 9.96 -7.06 5.21
C GLY A 107 10.10 -7.23 3.68
N VAL A 108 9.08 -6.86 2.91
CA VAL A 108 9.04 -6.91 1.45
C VAL A 108 9.80 -5.74 0.83
N ASP A 109 10.06 -4.67 1.60
CA ASP A 109 11.17 -3.75 1.35
C ASP A 109 12.49 -4.52 1.58
N ASN A 110 12.73 -5.42 0.62
CA ASN A 110 13.76 -6.43 0.58
C ASN A 110 15.11 -5.72 0.37
N PRO A 111 16.20 -6.14 1.05
CA PRO A 111 17.56 -5.65 0.86
C PRO A 111 18.07 -5.67 -0.60
N ALA A 112 17.32 -6.25 -1.54
CA ALA A 112 17.58 -6.14 -2.97
C ALA A 112 17.50 -4.70 -3.51
N PHE A 113 16.56 -3.86 -3.04
CA PHE A 113 16.52 -2.45 -3.42
C PHE A 113 17.63 -1.65 -2.73
N ALA A 114 17.88 -1.90 -1.44
CA ALA A 114 19.02 -1.31 -0.73
C ALA A 114 20.37 -1.67 -1.37
N LYS A 115 20.55 -2.91 -1.84
CA LYS A 115 21.76 -3.35 -2.57
C LYS A 115 21.87 -2.72 -3.96
N LYS A 116 20.76 -2.56 -4.69
CA LYS A 116 20.75 -1.89 -6.00
C LYS A 116 21.02 -0.39 -5.87
N GLU A 117 20.40 0.26 -4.88
CA GLU A 117 20.61 1.66 -4.56
C GLU A 117 22.05 1.90 -4.08
N ALA A 118 22.58 1.04 -3.20
CA ALA A 118 23.98 1.08 -2.79
C ALA A 118 24.95 0.86 -3.97
N LYS A 119 24.62 -0.01 -4.92
CA LYS A 119 25.44 -0.25 -6.12
C LYS A 119 25.42 0.94 -7.08
N VAL A 120 24.26 1.55 -7.31
CA VAL A 120 24.13 2.78 -8.12
C VAL A 120 24.85 3.94 -7.45
N ARG A 121 24.71 4.09 -6.13
CA ARG A 121 25.39 5.12 -5.35
C ARG A 121 26.91 4.92 -5.34
N GLY A 122 27.37 3.68 -5.24
CA GLY A 122 28.79 3.33 -5.37
C GLY A 122 29.34 3.67 -6.75
N TRP A 123 28.60 3.34 -7.82
CA TRP A 123 29.00 3.66 -9.19
C TRP A 123 29.09 5.18 -9.45
N ILE A 124 28.15 5.96 -8.91
CA ILE A 124 28.18 7.43 -9.02
C ILE A 124 29.42 8.02 -8.30
N VAL A 125 29.76 7.51 -7.11
CA VAL A 125 30.95 7.97 -6.38
C VAL A 125 32.23 7.61 -7.14
N GLU A 126 32.32 6.38 -7.65
CA GLU A 126 33.46 5.92 -8.48
C GLU A 126 33.65 6.79 -9.72
N GLU A 127 32.55 7.17 -10.38
CA GLU A 127 32.62 7.97 -11.59
C GLU A 127 33.05 9.42 -11.26
N ILE A 128 32.57 9.99 -10.14
CA ILE A 128 32.99 11.32 -9.66
C ILE A 128 34.48 11.33 -9.31
N GLU A 129 34.98 10.30 -8.62
CA GLU A 129 36.42 10.17 -8.32
C GLU A 129 37.25 10.07 -9.61
N ARG A 130 36.81 9.27 -10.58
CA ARG A 130 37.46 9.15 -11.90
C ARG A 130 37.53 10.47 -12.67
N TYR A 131 36.46 11.27 -12.63
CA TYR A 131 36.47 12.61 -13.25
C TYR A 131 37.45 13.55 -12.54
N ARG A 132 37.52 13.49 -11.21
CA ARG A 132 38.41 14.33 -10.41
C ARG A 132 39.89 13.99 -10.64
N GLU A 133 40.24 12.70 -10.67
CA GLU A 133 41.61 12.26 -10.96
C GLU A 133 42.07 12.68 -12.36
N ARG A 134 41.18 12.60 -13.37
CA ARG A 134 41.48 13.10 -14.73
C ARG A 134 41.65 14.61 -14.79
N GLU A 135 40.91 15.38 -13.98
CA GLU A 135 41.08 16.83 -13.87
C GLU A 135 42.37 17.22 -13.12
N GLU A 136 42.83 16.41 -12.17
CA GLU A 136 44.09 16.62 -11.45
C GLU A 136 45.30 16.26 -12.34
N ASP A 137 45.28 15.13 -13.05
CA ASP A 137 46.35 14.74 -14.00
C ASP A 137 46.49 15.75 -15.16
N SER A 138 45.38 16.28 -15.67
CA SER A 138 45.42 17.28 -16.75
C SER A 138 45.83 18.70 -16.30
N ARG A 139 45.95 18.94 -14.99
CA ARG A 139 46.51 20.18 -14.41
C ARG A 139 48.01 20.07 -14.17
N ASP A 140 48.53 18.89 -13.84
CA ASP A 140 49.96 18.65 -13.63
C ASP A 140 50.75 18.52 -14.96
N GLU A 141 50.07 18.30 -16.09
CA GLU A 141 50.67 18.34 -17.45
C GLU A 141 50.76 19.75 -18.08
N LYS A 142 50.39 20.82 -17.35
CA LYS A 142 50.52 22.22 -17.80
C LYS A 142 51.55 23.01 -16.98
#